data_AF-A0AAY4BU14-F1
#
_entry.id   AF-A0AAY4BU14-F1
#
_cell.length_a   1.000
_cell.length_b   1.000
_cell.length_c   1.000
_cell.angle_alpha   90.00
_cell.angle_beta   90.00
_cell.angle_gamma   90.00
#
_symmetry.space_group_name_H-M   'P 1'
#
loop_
_entity.id
_entity.type
_entity.pdbx_description
1 polymer ?
#
loop_
_entity_poly.entity_id
_entity_poly.type
_entity_poly.pdbx_seq_one_letter_code
_entity_poly.pdbx_strand_id
1 'polypeptide(L)'
;MKSVVILCAMLALSECLVRVPLFKMKTIRETMQEKGLWEEFRKKYPSNPMAKFSSVPGTEPMTNNADLSYFGVISIGTPPQSFKVVFDTGSCGNLFFWFINVTPAPF
;
A
#
# COMPACT_ATOMS: atom_id res chain seq x y z
N MET A 1 -17.38 6.06 42.15
CA MET A 1 -17.04 6.94 41.00
C MET A 1 -15.79 6.48 40.24
N LYS A 2 -14.66 6.22 40.91
CA LYS A 2 -13.40 5.74 40.25
C LYS A 2 -13.59 4.48 39.41
N SER A 3 -14.34 3.49 39.90
CA SER A 3 -14.57 2.22 39.21
C SER A 3 -15.38 2.37 37.91
N VAL A 4 -16.29 3.35 37.85
CA VAL A 4 -17.10 3.64 36.66
C VAL A 4 -16.24 4.23 35.54
N VAL A 5 -15.31 5.13 35.90
CA VAL A 5 -14.37 5.73 34.94
C VAL A 5 -13.45 4.67 34.34
N ILE A 6 -12.95 3.73 35.17
CA ILE A 6 -12.09 2.62 34.71
C ILE A 6 -12.87 1.70 33.76
N LEU A 7 -14.13 1.37 34.09
CA LEU A 7 -14.98 0.51 33.25
C LEU A 7 -15.26 1.16 31.88
N CYS A 8 -15.59 2.46 31.85
CA CYS A 8 -15.81 3.19 30.59
C CYS A 8 -14.54 3.27 29.74
N ALA A 9 -13.36 3.46 30.36
CA ALA A 9 -12.09 3.47 29.64
C ALA A 9 -11.78 2.09 29.02
N MET A 10 -12.04 1.00 29.73
CA MET A 10 -11.86 -0.37 29.20
C MET A 10 -12.82 -0.67 28.05
N LEU A 11 -14.08 -0.23 28.14
CA LEU A 11 -15.07 -0.37 27.06
C LEU A 11 -14.65 0.42 25.81
N ALA A 12 -14.21 1.67 25.96
CA ALA A 12 -13.74 2.49 24.85
C ALA A 12 -12.50 1.90 24.16
N LEU A 13 -11.58 1.28 24.91
CA LEU A 13 -10.42 0.59 24.36
C LEU A 13 -10.79 -0.71 23.63
N SER A 14 -11.88 -1.37 24.03
CA SER A 14 -12.34 -2.61 23.37
C SER A 14 -12.91 -2.37 21.97
N GLU A 15 -13.51 -1.19 21.74
CA GLU A 15 -14.13 -0.79 20.46
C GLU A 15 -13.10 -0.33 19.40
N CYS A 16 -11.81 -0.17 19.76
CA CYS A 16 -10.79 0.39 18.86
C CYS A 16 -10.09 -0.65 17.97
N LEU A 17 -10.53 -1.90 17.96
CA LEU A 17 -9.92 -2.99 17.19
C LEU A 17 -10.53 -3.11 15.78
N VAL A 18 -10.14 -2.22 14.88
CA VAL A 18 -10.42 -2.38 13.44
C VAL A 18 -9.37 -3.33 12.83
N ARG A 19 -9.80 -4.51 12.39
CA ARG A 19 -8.93 -5.47 11.69
C ARG A 19 -9.20 -5.42 10.19
N VAL A 20 -8.14 -5.19 9.42
CA VAL A 20 -8.19 -5.24 7.95
C VAL A 20 -7.56 -6.55 7.48
N PRO A 21 -8.29 -7.42 6.77
CA PRO A 21 -7.70 -8.65 6.24
C PRO A 21 -6.68 -8.33 5.14
N LEU A 22 -5.54 -9.03 5.19
CA LEU A 22 -4.52 -8.98 4.15
C LEU A 22 -4.52 -10.29 3.37
N PHE A 23 -4.40 -10.19 2.06
CA PHE A 23 -4.34 -11.30 1.14
C PHE A 23 -2.93 -11.41 0.57
N LYS A 24 -2.36 -12.61 0.63
CA LYS A 24 -1.08 -12.91 0.01
C LYS A 24 -1.27 -13.18 -1.48
N MET A 25 -0.47 -12.53 -2.31
CA MET A 25 -0.44 -12.68 -3.76
C MET A 25 1.01 -12.89 -4.23
N LYS A 26 1.17 -13.32 -5.49
CA LYS A 26 2.48 -13.30 -6.14
C LYS A 26 3.02 -11.88 -6.19
N THR A 27 4.32 -11.75 -5.99
CA THR A 27 4.99 -10.44 -6.06
C THR A 27 5.05 -9.96 -7.52
N ILE A 28 5.26 -8.66 -7.71
CA ILE A 28 5.49 -8.09 -9.04
C ILE A 28 6.75 -8.70 -9.64
N ARG A 29 7.79 -8.91 -8.81
CA ARG A 29 9.03 -9.59 -9.22
C ARG A 29 8.76 -11.00 -9.75
N GLU A 30 8.07 -11.83 -8.98
CA GLU A 30 7.72 -13.20 -9.40
C GLU A 30 6.95 -13.20 -10.72
N THR A 31 5.94 -12.33 -10.83
CA THR A 31 5.13 -12.20 -12.05
C THR A 31 5.95 -11.73 -13.26
N MET A 32 6.92 -10.83 -13.06
CA MET A 32 7.82 -10.37 -14.13
C MET A 32 8.88 -11.42 -14.50
N GLN A 33 9.37 -12.19 -13.52
CA GLN A 33 10.30 -13.29 -13.75
C GLN A 33 9.64 -14.41 -14.55
N GLU A 34 8.39 -14.77 -14.23
CA GLU A 34 7.59 -15.73 -15.00
C GLU A 34 7.41 -15.30 -16.47
N LYS A 35 7.36 -13.99 -16.73
CA LYS A 35 7.26 -13.41 -18.08
C LYS A 35 8.61 -13.20 -18.76
N GLY A 36 9.73 -13.45 -18.08
CA GLY A 36 11.08 -13.17 -18.59
C GLY A 36 11.43 -11.68 -18.70
N LEU A 37 10.58 -10.76 -18.23
CA LEU A 37 10.75 -9.31 -18.38
C LEU A 37 11.56 -8.67 -17.25
N TRP A 38 11.87 -9.44 -16.20
CA TRP A 38 12.47 -8.90 -14.99
C TRP A 38 13.84 -8.27 -15.19
N GLU A 39 14.71 -8.89 -16.00
CA GLU A 39 16.06 -8.38 -16.21
C GLU A 39 16.07 -7.07 -17.03
N GLU A 40 15.18 -6.96 -18.02
CA GLU A 40 14.99 -5.71 -18.78
C GLU A 40 14.47 -4.58 -17.88
N PHE A 41 13.48 -4.88 -17.03
CA PHE A 41 12.92 -3.93 -16.08
C PHE A 41 13.97 -3.44 -15.08
N ARG A 42 14.74 -4.35 -14.47
CA ARG A 42 15.81 -4.03 -13.52
C ARG A 42 16.88 -3.15 -14.15
N LYS A 43 17.25 -3.41 -15.41
CA LYS A 43 18.24 -2.63 -16.14
C LYS A 43 17.73 -1.23 -16.48
N LYS A 44 16.45 -1.12 -16.85
CA LYS A 44 15.80 0.16 -17.20
C LYS A 44 15.54 1.03 -15.96
N TYR A 45 15.23 0.41 -14.82
CA TYR A 45 14.89 1.08 -13.57
C TYR A 45 15.75 0.55 -12.42
N PRO A 46 17.00 1.03 -12.28
CA PRO A 46 17.87 0.59 -11.20
C PRO A 46 17.28 0.96 -9.83
N SER A 47 17.35 0.00 -8.89
CA SER A 47 16.87 0.20 -7.53
C SER A 47 17.74 1.21 -6.80
N ASN A 48 17.16 2.35 -6.41
CA ASN A 48 17.81 3.32 -5.55
C ASN A 48 17.00 3.45 -4.24
N PRO A 49 17.43 2.81 -3.14
CA PRO A 49 16.74 2.90 -1.85
C PRO A 49 16.58 4.34 -1.34
N MET A 50 17.51 5.23 -1.69
CA MET A 50 17.45 6.65 -1.29
C MET A 50 16.44 7.45 -2.10
N ALA A 51 15.92 6.93 -3.21
CA ALA A 51 14.89 7.61 -4.00
C ALA A 51 13.61 7.85 -3.18
N LYS A 52 13.28 6.96 -2.23
CA LYS A 52 12.14 7.12 -1.31
C LYS A 52 12.28 8.33 -0.37
N PHE A 53 13.51 8.81 -0.15
CA PHE A 53 13.79 9.99 0.66
C PHE A 53 14.16 11.20 -0.19
N SER A 54 14.16 11.06 -1.51
CA SER A 54 14.42 12.18 -2.40
C SER A 54 13.23 13.13 -2.37
N SER A 55 13.48 14.38 -2.00
CA SER A 55 12.49 15.40 -1.68
C SER A 55 11.82 16.00 -2.92
N VAL A 56 11.51 15.18 -3.93
CA VAL A 56 10.73 15.61 -5.10
C VAL A 56 9.25 15.44 -4.76
N PRO A 57 8.50 16.54 -4.53
CA PRO A 57 7.10 16.45 -4.15
C PRO A 57 6.30 15.75 -5.25
N GLY A 58 5.57 14.69 -4.88
CA GLY A 58 4.60 14.04 -5.77
C GLY A 58 5.19 13.03 -6.77
N THR A 59 6.44 12.57 -6.62
CA THR A 59 6.95 11.44 -7.43
C THR A 59 7.54 10.37 -6.53
N GLU A 60 6.79 9.29 -6.33
CA GLU A 60 7.25 8.09 -5.64
C GLU A 60 7.45 6.96 -6.65
N PRO A 61 8.69 6.57 -6.97
CA PRO A 61 8.92 5.48 -7.89
C PRO A 61 8.45 4.15 -7.28
N MET A 62 7.51 3.47 -7.95
CA MET A 62 6.97 2.17 -7.53
C MET A 62 7.99 1.01 -7.62
N THR A 63 9.24 1.28 -7.99
CA THR A 63 10.29 0.27 -8.16
C THR A 63 10.69 -0.40 -6.85
N ASN A 64 10.50 0.27 -5.72
CA ASN A 64 10.84 -0.25 -4.39
C ASN A 64 9.81 -1.26 -3.84
N ASN A 65 8.71 -1.49 -4.55
CA ASN A 65 7.57 -2.26 -4.08
C ASN A 65 7.43 -3.60 -4.81
N ALA A 66 8.43 -3.98 -5.61
CA ALA A 66 8.36 -5.17 -6.45
C ALA A 66 8.25 -6.50 -5.67
N ASP A 67 8.70 -6.50 -4.41
CA ASP A 67 8.73 -7.66 -3.51
C ASP A 67 7.52 -7.73 -2.56
N LEU A 68 6.58 -6.81 -2.67
CA LEU A 68 5.38 -6.82 -1.85
C LEU A 68 4.43 -7.92 -2.28
N SER A 69 3.99 -8.71 -1.30
CA SER A 69 3.08 -9.84 -1.48
C SER A 69 1.75 -9.68 -0.75
N TYR A 70 1.58 -8.69 0.12
CA TYR A 70 0.37 -8.51 0.92
C TYR A 70 -0.40 -7.26 0.51
N PHE A 71 -1.70 -7.44 0.26
CA PHE A 71 -2.62 -6.38 -0.12
C PHE A 71 -3.93 -6.51 0.67
N GLY A 72 -4.59 -5.41 1.00
CA GLY A 72 -5.99 -5.45 1.45
C GLY A 72 -6.92 -4.81 0.45
N VAL A 73 -8.21 -4.88 0.76
CA VAL A 73 -9.26 -4.32 -0.08
C VAL A 73 -9.92 -3.18 0.66
N ILE A 74 -9.99 -2.02 0.02
CA ILE A 74 -10.76 -0.86 0.49
C ILE A 74 -11.87 -0.57 -0.50
N SER A 75 -12.95 0.07 -0.05
CA SER A 75 -14.01 0.54 -0.93
C SER A 75 -14.25 2.03 -0.75
N ILE A 76 -14.39 2.76 -1.86
CA ILE A 76 -14.47 4.22 -1.89
C ILE A 76 -15.64 4.66 -2.77
N GLY A 77 -16.34 5.71 -2.36
CA GLY A 77 -17.44 6.32 -3.09
C GLY A 77 -18.82 5.73 -2.80
N THR A 78 -19.83 6.37 -3.38
CA THR A 78 -21.23 5.91 -3.35
C THR A 78 -21.78 5.98 -4.78
N PRO A 79 -22.05 4.85 -5.45
CA PRO A 79 -21.91 3.48 -4.97
C PRO A 79 -20.45 3.05 -4.72
N PRO A 80 -20.21 2.09 -3.81
CA PRO A 80 -18.86 1.69 -3.42
C PRO A 80 -18.11 1.00 -4.55
N GLN A 81 -16.88 1.46 -4.82
CA GLN A 81 -15.93 0.83 -5.75
C GLN A 81 -14.76 0.25 -4.95
N SER A 82 -14.43 -1.02 -5.18
CA SER A 82 -13.37 -1.72 -4.43
C SER A 82 -12.01 -1.66 -5.11
N PHE A 83 -10.97 -1.41 -4.32
CA PHE A 83 -9.58 -1.29 -4.76
C PHE A 83 -8.68 -2.20 -3.93
N LYS A 84 -7.69 -2.83 -4.58
CA LYS A 84 -6.61 -3.54 -3.90
C LYS A 84 -5.50 -2.56 -3.58
N VAL A 85 -5.09 -2.49 -2.32
CA VAL A 85 -4.10 -1.53 -1.83
C VAL A 85 -3.01 -2.21 -1.02
N VAL A 86 -1.81 -1.68 -1.13
CA VAL A 86 -0.70 -1.97 -0.22
C VAL A 86 -0.79 -1.03 0.97
N PHE A 87 -0.66 -1.56 2.18
CA PHE A 87 -0.47 -0.75 3.38
C PHE A 87 1.03 -0.55 3.64
N ASP A 88 1.59 0.57 3.20
CA ASP A 88 3.00 0.94 3.40
C ASP A 88 3.16 1.85 4.63
N THR A 89 3.88 1.38 5.65
CA THR A 89 4.19 2.16 6.86
C THR A 89 5.48 2.98 6.72
N GLY A 90 6.27 2.75 5.68
CA GLY A 90 7.57 3.39 5.47
C GLY A 90 7.50 4.69 4.67
N SER A 91 6.32 5.12 4.22
CA SER A 91 6.08 6.40 3.56
C SER A 91 5.46 7.39 4.56
N CYS A 92 6.30 8.05 5.36
CA CYS A 92 5.85 8.94 6.44
C CYS A 92 5.25 10.28 5.97
N GLY A 93 5.07 10.49 4.66
CA GLY A 93 4.70 11.78 4.08
C GLY A 93 3.35 11.87 3.39
N ASN A 94 2.67 10.77 3.08
CA ASN A 94 1.44 10.83 2.28
C ASN A 94 0.41 9.77 2.75
N LEU A 95 -0.62 10.23 3.46
CA LEU A 95 -1.96 9.59 3.50
C LEU A 95 -2.71 9.72 2.16
N PHE A 96 -1.98 9.98 1.07
CA PHE A 96 -2.56 10.06 -0.25
C PHE A 96 -2.64 8.63 -0.77
N PHE A 97 -3.87 8.11 -0.73
CA PHE A 97 -4.30 7.04 -1.61
C PHE A 97 -3.87 7.43 -3.03
N TRP A 98 -2.73 6.93 -3.50
CA TRP A 98 -2.36 7.01 -4.90
C TRP A 98 -3.35 6.13 -5.65
N PHE A 99 -4.51 6.71 -5.99
CA PHE A 99 -5.35 6.17 -7.02
C PHE A 99 -4.49 6.16 -8.27
N ILE A 100 -4.10 4.97 -8.71
CA ILE A 100 -3.63 4.80 -10.07
C ILE A 100 -4.82 5.25 -10.92
N ASN A 101 -4.76 6.48 -11.43
CA ASN A 101 -5.56 6.87 -12.55
C ASN A 101 -5.08 5.94 -13.67
N VAL A 102 -5.77 4.81 -13.84
CA VAL A 102 -5.50 3.87 -14.93
C VAL A 102 -6.02 4.55 -16.18
N THR A 103 -5.34 5.59 -16.65
CA THR A 103 -5.31 5.87 -18.07
C THR A 103 -4.43 4.76 -18.65
N PRO A 104 -4.99 3.81 -19.43
CA PRO A 104 -4.16 2.86 -20.14
C PRO A 104 -3.15 3.67 -20.96
N ALA A 105 -1.86 3.39 -20.78
CA ALA A 105 -0.87 3.91 -21.70
C ALA A 105 -1.29 3.47 -23.12
N PRO A 106 -1.37 4.38 -24.10
CA PRO A 106 -1.51 3.96 -25.47
C PRO A 106 -0.28 3.10 -25.79
N PHE A 107 -0.54 1.95 -26.41
CA PHE A 107 0.46 1.01 -26.90
C PHE A 107 1.57 1.70 -27.69
#